data_AF-A0A7I7S192-F1
#
_entry.id   AF-A0A7I7S192-F1
#
_cell.length_a   1.000
_cell.length_b   1.000
_cell.length_c   1.000
_cell.angle_alpha   90.00
_cell.angle_beta   90.00
_cell.angle_gamma   90.00
#
_symmetry.space_group_name_H-M   'P 1'
#
loop_
_entity.id
_entity.type
_entity.pdbx_description
1 polymer ?
#
loop_
_entity_poly.entity_id
_entity_poly.type
_entity_poly.pdbx_seq_one_letter_code
_entity_poly.pdbx_strand_id
1 'polypeptide(L)'
;MLFDDLSDPHRQPVRPWLHLQDDEIAPSVVEAERPNLVVWSSIWVKRPDALIRFDLVAVKGGTGLTWSLRVDDPPPDERFTKHMCQRIGELVNANLRYTYGH
;
A
#
# COMPACT_ATOMS: atom_id res chain seq x y z
N MET A 1 -6.30 7.92 11.42
CA MET A 1 -4.92 7.53 11.75
C MET A 1 -4.40 6.71 10.59
N LEU A 2 -3.08 6.57 10.42
CA LEU A 2 -2.50 5.94 9.22
C LEU A 2 -3.06 4.52 8.98
N PHE A 3 -3.26 3.77 10.06
CA PHE A 3 -3.93 2.48 10.06
C PHE A 3 -5.34 2.53 9.45
N ASP A 4 -6.15 3.54 9.81
CA ASP A 4 -7.54 3.65 9.34
C ASP A 4 -7.61 3.90 7.84
N ASP A 5 -6.71 4.74 7.32
CA ASP A 5 -6.69 5.05 5.89
C ASP A 5 -6.13 3.86 5.09
N LEU A 6 -5.22 3.07 5.65
CA LEU A 6 -4.78 1.81 5.05
C LEU A 6 -5.86 0.72 5.12
N SER A 7 -6.62 0.65 6.21
CA SER A 7 -7.69 -0.34 6.38
C SER A 7 -8.94 -0.01 5.57
N ASP A 8 -9.15 1.27 5.26
CA ASP A 8 -10.21 1.75 4.39
C ASP A 8 -9.66 2.85 3.46
N PRO A 9 -9.14 2.46 2.27
CA PRO A 9 -8.58 3.40 1.30
C PRO A 9 -9.59 4.45 0.80
N HIS A 10 -10.89 4.14 0.89
CA HIS A 10 -11.98 4.99 0.42
C HIS A 10 -12.59 5.85 1.54
N ARG A 11 -12.08 5.72 2.77
CA ARG A 11 -12.56 6.45 3.96
C ARG A 11 -12.59 7.97 3.77
N GLN A 12 -11.68 8.51 2.96
CA GLN A 12 -11.58 9.94 2.66
C GLN A 12 -11.90 10.22 1.18
N PRO A 13 -13.18 10.21 0.77
CA PRO A 13 -13.56 10.39 -0.63
C PRO A 13 -13.19 11.78 -1.17
N VAL A 14 -13.03 12.77 -0.30
CA VAL A 14 -12.59 14.14 -0.63
C VAL A 14 -11.09 14.27 -0.87
N ARG A 15 -10.28 13.28 -0.44
CA ARG A 15 -8.82 13.22 -0.66
C ARG A 15 -8.43 11.79 -1.02
N PRO A 16 -8.80 11.32 -2.22
CA PRO A 16 -8.41 9.99 -2.67
C PRO A 16 -6.89 9.98 -2.84
N TRP A 17 -6.20 9.23 -2.00
CA TRP A 17 -4.75 9.04 -2.10
C TRP A 17 -4.42 7.75 -2.88
N LEU A 18 -5.38 6.82 -2.96
CA LEU A 18 -5.30 5.63 -3.80
C LEU A 18 -5.65 5.98 -5.25
N HIS A 19 -4.70 6.59 -5.95
CA HIS A 19 -4.80 6.83 -7.39
C HIS A 19 -4.34 5.59 -8.15
N LEU A 20 -5.27 4.83 -8.73
CA LEU A 20 -4.97 3.64 -9.54
C LEU A 20 -4.75 4.02 -11.01
N GLN A 21 -3.82 3.34 -11.68
CA GLN A 21 -3.64 3.40 -13.14
C GLN A 21 -4.60 2.44 -13.86
N ASP A 22 -4.66 2.54 -15.19
CA ASP A 22 -5.57 1.74 -16.03
C ASP A 22 -5.34 0.22 -15.93
N ASP A 23 -4.13 -0.23 -15.56
CA ASP A 23 -3.77 -1.63 -15.36
C ASP A 23 -3.76 -2.06 -13.88
N GLU A 24 -4.29 -1.21 -13.00
CA GLU A 24 -4.38 -1.43 -11.57
C GLU A 24 -5.82 -1.60 -11.08
N ILE A 25 -5.97 -2.39 -10.02
CA ILE A 25 -7.25 -2.65 -9.34
C ILE A 25 -7.17 -2.18 -7.89
N ALA A 26 -8.34 -1.85 -7.33
CA ALA A 26 -8.41 -1.48 -5.93
C ALA A 26 -8.03 -2.69 -5.04
N PRO A 27 -7.05 -2.53 -4.12
CA PRO A 27 -6.72 -3.61 -3.21
C PRO A 27 -7.86 -3.82 -2.21
N SER A 28 -8.05 -5.07 -1.83
CA SER A 28 -8.88 -5.45 -0.69
C SER A 28 -7.97 -5.72 0.51
N VAL A 29 -8.45 -5.40 1.72
CA VAL A 29 -7.75 -5.74 2.95
C VAL A 29 -7.88 -7.25 3.20
N VAL A 30 -6.76 -7.95 3.13
CA VAL A 30 -6.66 -9.39 3.40
C VAL A 30 -6.55 -9.63 4.90
N GLU A 31 -5.78 -8.80 5.60
CA GLU A 31 -5.54 -8.90 7.03
C GLU A 31 -5.33 -7.50 7.61
N ALA A 32 -5.83 -7.24 8.81
CA ALA A 32 -5.56 -5.99 9.51
C ALA A 32 -5.54 -6.21 11.03
N GLU A 33 -4.42 -5.90 11.65
CA GLU A 33 -4.26 -5.95 13.10
C GLU A 33 -3.96 -4.55 13.63
N ARG A 34 -4.95 -3.95 14.29
CA ARG A 34 -4.81 -2.58 14.80
C ARG A 34 -3.83 -2.55 15.99
N PRO A 35 -2.94 -1.54 16.08
CA PRO A 35 -2.66 -0.47 15.11
C PRO A 35 -1.45 -0.74 14.20
N ASN A 36 -0.96 -1.98 14.15
CA ASN A 36 0.40 -2.29 13.72
C ASN A 36 0.52 -2.90 12.32
N LEU A 37 -0.54 -3.47 11.76
CA LEU A 37 -0.43 -4.25 10.53
C LEU A 37 -1.66 -4.06 9.64
N VAL A 38 -1.42 -3.83 8.36
CA VAL A 38 -2.44 -3.96 7.30
C VAL A 38 -1.83 -4.74 6.15
N VAL A 39 -2.53 -5.74 5.63
CA VAL A 39 -2.14 -6.49 4.44
C VAL A 39 -3.19 -6.27 3.38
N TRP A 40 -2.73 -5.82 2.22
CA TRP A 40 -3.53 -5.65 1.03
C TRP A 40 -3.33 -6.80 0.06
N SER A 41 -4.40 -7.12 -0.66
CA SER A 41 -4.34 -7.92 -1.88
C SER A 41 -3.59 -7.15 -2.97
N SER A 42 -3.34 -7.84 -4.08
CA SER A 42 -2.68 -7.22 -5.22
C SER A 42 -3.47 -6.03 -5.77
N ILE A 43 -2.72 -5.01 -6.19
CA ILE A 43 -3.22 -3.90 -7.00
C ILE A 43 -2.99 -4.14 -8.50
N TRP A 44 -2.26 -5.18 -8.90
CA TRP A 44 -1.90 -5.42 -10.29
C TRP A 44 -2.72 -6.56 -10.88
N VAL A 45 -3.40 -6.30 -12.00
CA VAL A 45 -4.15 -7.33 -12.74
C VAL A 45 -3.24 -8.47 -13.19
N LYS A 46 -1.98 -8.16 -13.54
CA LYS A 46 -1.00 -9.16 -14.01
C LYS A 46 -0.43 -10.04 -12.91
N ARG A 47 -0.54 -9.64 -11.64
CA ARG A 47 -0.03 -10.40 -10.48
C ARG A 47 -1.06 -10.41 -9.37
N PRO A 48 -2.20 -11.10 -9.54
CA PRO A 48 -3.23 -11.18 -8.50
C PRO A 48 -2.74 -11.87 -7.22
N ASP A 49 -1.64 -12.62 -7.31
CA ASP A 49 -0.91 -13.29 -6.23
C ASP A 49 -0.12 -12.34 -5.33
N ALA A 50 0.14 -11.10 -5.76
CA ALA A 50 0.93 -10.17 -4.97
C ALA A 50 0.20 -9.74 -3.68
N LEU A 51 0.91 -9.73 -2.57
CA LEU A 51 0.44 -9.23 -1.28
C LEU A 51 1.32 -8.06 -0.83
N ILE A 52 0.69 -6.99 -0.40
CA ILE A 52 1.38 -5.79 0.08
C ILE A 52 1.15 -5.71 1.58
N ARG A 53 2.21 -5.93 2.36
CA ARG A 53 2.18 -5.83 3.81
C ARG A 53 2.64 -4.46 4.25
N PHE A 54 1.89 -3.82 5.12
CA PHE A 54 2.19 -2.54 5.76
C PHE A 54 2.35 -2.74 7.26
N ASP A 55 3.57 -2.54 7.77
CA ASP A 55 3.88 -2.57 9.19
C ASP A 55 4.00 -1.14 9.72
N LEU A 56 3.22 -0.85 10.75
CA LEU A 56 3.05 0.46 11.38
C LEU A 56 3.65 0.44 12.78
N VAL A 57 4.56 1.37 13.04
CA VAL A 57 5.21 1.53 14.33
C VAL A 57 5.00 2.95 14.85
N ALA A 58 4.61 3.06 16.12
CA ALA A 58 4.55 4.37 16.78
C ALA A 58 5.97 4.91 16.93
N VAL A 59 6.23 6.12 16.43
CA VAL A 59 7.52 6.81 16.57
C VAL A 59 7.31 8.15 17.24
N LYS A 60 8.38 8.71 17.83
CA LYS A 60 8.29 10.02 18.48
C LYS A 60 7.94 11.08 17.44
N GLY A 61 6.72 11.61 17.50
CA GLY A 61 6.22 12.63 16.57
C GLY A 61 5.47 12.12 15.35
N GLY A 62 5.12 10.82 15.26
CA GLY A 62 4.31 10.32 14.15
C GLY A 62 4.13 8.80 14.12
N THR A 63 3.90 8.27 12.92
CA THR A 63 3.82 6.82 12.64
C THR A 63 4.86 6.46 11.60
N GLY A 64 5.79 5.58 11.95
CA GLY A 64 6.69 4.96 11.00
C GLY A 64 5.93 3.90 10.22
N LEU A 65 6.06 3.92 8.89
CA LEU A 65 5.44 2.96 8.00
C LEU A 65 6.53 2.26 7.20
N THR A 66 6.54 0.94 7.29
CA THR A 66 7.36 0.06 6.44
C THR A 66 6.42 -0.78 5.61
N TRP A 67 6.75 -0.99 4.33
CA TRP A 67 5.98 -1.89 3.47
C TRP A 67 6.87 -2.99 2.91
N SER A 68 6.26 -4.13 2.60
CA SER A 68 6.91 -5.28 1.98
C SER A 68 5.99 -5.88 0.94
N LEU A 69 6.54 -6.17 -0.24
CA LEU A 69 5.84 -6.84 -1.33
C LEU A 69 6.18 -8.32 -1.29
N ARG A 70 5.16 -9.17 -1.21
CA ARG A 70 5.29 -10.63 -1.33
C ARG A 70 4.62 -11.07 -2.61
N VAL A 71 5.28 -11.94 -3.35
CA VAL A 71 4.80 -12.44 -4.63
C VAL A 71 5.19 -13.90 -4.72
N ASP A 72 4.28 -14.74 -5.21
CA ASP A 72 4.53 -16.17 -5.32
C ASP A 72 5.48 -16.48 -6.48
N ASP A 73 6.12 -17.65 -6.43
CA ASP A 73 6.96 -18.16 -7.51
C ASP A 73 6.11 -18.47 -8.77
N PRO A 74 6.63 -18.16 -9.98
CA PRO A 74 7.95 -17.59 -10.24
C PRO A 74 8.00 -16.06 -10.03
N PRO A 75 9.15 -15.51 -9.57
CA PRO A 75 9.27 -14.08 -9.37
C PRO A 75 9.00 -13.32 -10.67
N PRO A 76 8.43 -12.10 -10.60
CA PRO A 76 8.28 -11.27 -11.78
C PRO A 76 9.64 -10.94 -12.39
N ASP A 77 9.65 -10.56 -13.66
CA ASP A 77 10.87 -10.06 -14.27
C ASP A 77 11.39 -8.82 -13.50
N GLU A 78 12.69 -8.54 -13.62
CA GLU A 78 13.31 -7.45 -12.86
C GLU A 78 12.68 -6.09 -13.17
N ARG A 79 12.19 -5.90 -14.40
CA ARG A 79 11.54 -4.68 -14.85
C ARG A 79 10.20 -4.47 -14.14
N PHE A 80 9.35 -5.50 -14.12
CA PHE A 80 8.06 -5.42 -13.44
C PHE A 80 8.24 -5.34 -11.92
N THR A 81 9.22 -6.06 -11.35
CA THR A 81 9.55 -5.95 -9.92
C THR A 81 9.92 -4.51 -9.53
N LYS A 82 10.81 -3.86 -10.31
CA LYS A 82 11.15 -2.45 -10.08
C LYS A 82 9.94 -1.53 -10.22
N HIS A 83 9.11 -1.77 -11.21
CA HIS A 83 7.88 -1.00 -11.43
C HIS A 83 6.91 -1.14 -10.24
N MET A 84 6.67 -2.35 -9.74
CA MET A 84 5.83 -2.60 -8.57
C MET A 84 6.34 -1.85 -7.34
N CYS A 85 7.65 -1.96 -7.05
CA CYS A 85 8.28 -1.27 -5.92
C CYS A 85 8.20 0.26 -6.04
N GLN A 86 8.45 0.81 -7.24
CA GLN A 86 8.33 2.24 -7.49
C GLN A 86 6.89 2.70 -7.23
N ARG A 87 5.92 1.92 -7.70
CA ARG A 87 4.51 2.26 -7.61
C ARG A 87 3.97 2.29 -6.18
N ILE A 88 4.32 1.30 -5.36
CA ILE A 88 4.00 1.33 -3.92
C ILE A 88 4.72 2.49 -3.22
N GLY A 89 5.97 2.75 -3.60
CA GLY A 89 6.72 3.92 -3.14
C GLY A 89 5.99 5.24 -3.44
N GLU A 90 5.41 5.39 -4.62
CA GLU A 90 4.60 6.56 -5.01
C GLU A 90 3.30 6.65 -4.18
N LEU A 91 2.53 5.57 -4.09
CA LEU A 91 1.28 5.57 -3.30
C LEU A 91 1.53 5.93 -1.83
N VAL A 92 2.55 5.34 -1.22
CA VAL A 92 2.88 5.56 0.20
C VAL A 92 3.57 6.91 0.44
N ASN A 93 4.61 7.24 -0.32
CA ASN A 93 5.40 8.46 -0.06
C ASN A 93 4.79 9.71 -0.67
N ALA A 94 4.13 9.62 -1.82
CA ALA A 94 3.55 10.78 -2.50
C ALA A 94 2.09 10.99 -2.13
N ASN A 95 1.26 9.95 -2.00
CA ASN A 95 -0.16 10.19 -1.79
C ASN A 95 -0.54 10.12 -0.30
N LEU A 96 -0.03 9.11 0.41
CA LEU A 96 -0.36 8.92 1.82
C LEU A 96 0.35 9.97 2.70
N ARG A 97 1.65 10.24 2.49
CA ARG A 97 2.37 11.29 3.25
C ARG A 97 1.76 12.68 3.08
N TYR A 98 1.31 13.04 1.86
CA TYR A 98 0.67 14.33 1.61
C TYR A 98 -0.68 14.47 2.33
N THR A 99 -1.36 13.37 2.62
CA THR A 99 -2.61 13.38 3.42
C THR A 99 -2.34 13.75 4.88
N TYR A 100 -1.13 13.48 5.39
CA TYR A 100 -0.71 13.81 6.75
C TYR A 100 0.05 15.13 6.88
N GLY A 101 0.30 15.84 5.78
CA GLY A 101 0.81 17.21 5.75
C GLY A 101 2.15 17.37 6.45
N HIS A 102 3.25 17.21 5.70
CA HIS A 102 4.56 17.69 6.17
C HIS A 102 5.29 18.47 5.10
#